data_AF-A0A202DNL5-F1
#
_entry.id   AF-A0A202DNL5-F1
#
_cell.length_a   1.000
_cell.length_b   1.000
_cell.length_c   1.000
_cell.angle_alpha   90.00
_cell.angle_beta   90.00
_cell.angle_gamma   90.00
#
_symmetry.space_group_name_H-M   'P 1'
#
loop_
_entity.id
_entity.type
_entity.pdbx_description
1 polymer ?
#
loop_
_entity_poly.entity_id
_entity_poly.type
_entity_poly.pdbx_seq_one_letter_code
_entity_poly.pdbx_strand_id
1 'polypeptide(L)'
;PVGAATKGQIQVVIDLGNNIHIEQKENMGPNAGAGVFGIGILVLPNPNGLKTIETSSFSQGCGLGGIGALLVKGQIEGKGVRFTQGTGVYGLGIFQGQGSHKSTYWAERNGQGLGMTKGVGLFSHQGDDSSIKGGLVQPDPREPMGSVSLCQGVGFGRRAYVGGGVGIAVVKGDRNTVKGSYFSQGCGYWHSVGVFRYRGHHSLLQARRYDLGSGVHSAFGHFQMFGDHNRILNWGVGPAYGWDNSLGSSLVDGSDNEFQASWGTGMASINSWSFSYWQGNRNKLLLPSFGEGRYYRRRLSYSVQILDGDDNLIQLGKKPLEPKKPIRIMATPWGTFSASDLKFDPDLKLEPPVWEKQPQEKALNRERVDLQKKIKQSQEKIPLNKIGDLVDVTGAFSLDKKSPREALGLLLDLENKDIASLVNNVEPAAMEQEIKHRII
;
A
#
# COMPACT_ATOMS: atom_id res chain seq x y z
N PRO A 1 11.30 -12.66 -24.52
CA PRO A 1 10.76 -11.60 -23.64
C PRO A 1 10.65 -10.30 -24.44
N VAL A 2 9.51 -9.63 -24.41
CA VAL A 2 9.20 -8.47 -25.25
C VAL A 2 9.57 -7.18 -24.52
N GLY A 3 10.47 -6.40 -25.12
CA GLY A 3 10.91 -5.11 -24.58
C GLY A 3 11.58 -5.20 -23.21
N ALA A 4 12.24 -6.33 -22.89
CA ALA A 4 12.86 -6.54 -21.59
C ALA A 4 14.39 -6.56 -21.69
N ALA A 5 15.04 -5.70 -20.94
CA ALA A 5 16.49 -5.53 -20.98
C ALA A 5 17.16 -5.98 -19.69
N THR A 6 18.36 -6.54 -19.83
CA THR A 6 19.26 -6.88 -18.72
C THR A 6 20.50 -5.96 -18.70
N LYS A 7 21.47 -6.23 -17.82
CA LYS A 7 22.69 -5.41 -17.66
C LYS A 7 23.38 -5.10 -18.99
N GLY A 8 23.61 -3.81 -19.25
CA GLY A 8 24.27 -3.33 -20.47
C GLY A 8 23.38 -3.33 -21.72
N GLN A 9 22.09 -3.64 -21.59
CA GLN A 9 21.15 -3.68 -22.71
C GLN A 9 20.18 -2.50 -22.67
N ILE A 10 19.81 -2.06 -23.87
CA ILE A 10 18.65 -1.20 -24.12
C ILE A 10 17.77 -1.95 -25.13
N GLN A 11 16.51 -2.19 -24.78
CA GLN A 11 15.54 -2.80 -25.68
C GLN A 11 14.28 -1.94 -25.75
N VAL A 12 13.94 -1.52 -26.97
CA VAL A 12 12.70 -0.79 -27.25
C VAL A 12 11.90 -1.62 -28.24
N VAL A 13 10.65 -1.94 -27.90
CA VAL A 13 9.70 -2.59 -28.80
C VAL A 13 8.50 -1.69 -28.96
N ILE A 14 8.11 -1.46 -30.22
CA ILE A 14 6.90 -0.74 -30.59
C ILE A 14 6.08 -1.70 -31.43
N ASP A 15 4.89 -2.06 -30.94
CA ASP A 15 3.98 -2.94 -31.66
C ASP A 15 2.71 -2.18 -32.04
N LEU A 16 2.49 -2.03 -33.35
CA LEU A 16 1.39 -1.26 -33.93
C LEU A 16 0.10 -2.09 -34.10
N GLY A 17 0.10 -3.35 -33.67
CA GLY A 17 -1.03 -4.26 -33.76
C GLY A 17 -2.28 -3.74 -33.02
N ASN A 18 -3.46 -4.11 -33.54
CA ASN A 18 -4.74 -3.81 -32.87
C ASN A 18 -4.92 -4.71 -31.64
N ASN A 19 -4.88 -6.03 -31.86
CA ASN A 19 -4.99 -7.02 -30.80
C ASN A 19 -3.59 -7.55 -30.49
N ILE A 20 -3.20 -7.49 -29.22
CA ILE A 20 -1.87 -7.89 -28.76
C ILE A 20 -2.03 -8.87 -27.61
N HIS A 21 -1.35 -10.01 -27.70
CA HIS A 21 -1.31 -11.02 -26.65
C HIS A 21 0.14 -11.22 -26.20
N ILE A 22 0.42 -10.86 -24.96
CA ILE A 22 1.71 -11.09 -24.31
C ILE A 22 1.46 -12.01 -23.13
N GLU A 23 1.85 -13.27 -23.29
CA GLU A 23 1.73 -14.28 -22.25
C GLU A 23 3.10 -14.77 -21.82
N GLN A 24 3.22 -15.04 -20.53
CA GLN A 24 4.43 -15.58 -19.95
C GLN A 24 4.11 -16.64 -18.91
N LYS A 25 4.70 -17.83 -19.10
CA LYS A 25 4.64 -18.93 -18.14
C LYS A 25 5.37 -18.56 -16.84
N GLU A 26 4.95 -19.18 -15.73
CA GLU A 26 5.59 -19.00 -14.42
C GLU A 26 7.11 -19.23 -14.47
N ASN A 27 7.86 -18.49 -13.64
CA ASN A 27 9.33 -18.56 -13.49
C ASN A 27 10.18 -18.16 -14.72
N MET A 28 9.58 -17.64 -15.78
CA MET A 28 10.33 -17.01 -16.87
C MET A 28 10.84 -15.61 -16.43
N GLY A 29 11.97 -15.15 -17.01
CA GLY A 29 12.64 -13.88 -16.67
C GLY A 29 11.86 -12.60 -16.99
N PRO A 30 12.50 -11.41 -16.99
CA PRO A 30 11.79 -10.14 -17.16
C PRO A 30 11.08 -10.01 -18.51
N ASN A 31 9.97 -9.27 -18.57
CA ASN A 31 9.11 -9.18 -19.76
C ASN A 31 8.27 -7.89 -19.81
N ALA A 32 7.63 -7.63 -20.95
CA ALA A 32 6.68 -6.54 -21.17
C ALA A 32 7.24 -5.18 -20.71
N GLY A 33 8.35 -4.74 -21.30
CA GLY A 33 8.93 -3.42 -20.99
C GLY A 33 9.75 -3.37 -19.70
N ALA A 34 10.26 -4.49 -19.18
CA ALA A 34 11.01 -4.50 -17.93
C ALA A 34 12.51 -4.18 -18.12
N GLY A 35 13.07 -3.32 -17.26
CA GLY A 35 14.50 -3.03 -17.20
C GLY A 35 15.12 -3.59 -15.93
N VAL A 36 15.79 -4.74 -16.03
CA VAL A 36 16.51 -5.37 -14.89
C VAL A 36 18.01 -5.11 -15.06
N PHE A 37 18.49 -4.02 -14.45
CA PHE A 37 19.83 -3.45 -14.66
C PHE A 37 20.09 -2.93 -16.08
N GLY A 38 19.04 -2.81 -16.90
CA GLY A 38 19.07 -2.26 -18.25
C GLY A 38 17.88 -1.31 -18.49
N ILE A 39 17.63 -0.96 -19.75
CA ILE A 39 16.52 -0.10 -20.16
C ILE A 39 15.57 -0.91 -21.06
N GLY A 40 14.41 -1.29 -20.54
CA GLY A 40 13.36 -2.00 -21.27
C GLY A 40 12.16 -1.11 -21.50
N ILE A 41 11.70 -1.00 -22.74
CA ILE A 41 10.55 -0.17 -23.12
C ILE A 41 9.66 -0.97 -24.07
N LEU A 42 8.37 -1.03 -23.76
CA LEU A 42 7.33 -1.56 -24.63
C LEU A 42 6.26 -0.49 -24.86
N VAL A 43 6.01 -0.17 -26.13
CA VAL A 43 5.01 0.81 -26.57
C VAL A 43 3.97 0.10 -27.43
N LEU A 44 2.70 0.17 -27.01
CA LEU A 44 1.54 -0.33 -27.72
C LEU A 44 0.65 0.88 -28.08
N PRO A 45 0.98 1.65 -29.13
CA PRO A 45 0.38 2.96 -29.38
C PRO A 45 -0.99 2.89 -30.08
N ASN A 46 -1.42 1.72 -30.54
CA ASN A 46 -2.69 1.57 -31.24
C ASN A 46 -3.86 1.62 -30.25
N PRO A 47 -4.80 2.59 -30.33
CA PRO A 47 -5.92 2.66 -29.41
C PRO A 47 -6.99 1.59 -29.65
N ASN A 48 -7.00 0.96 -30.83
CA ASN A 48 -8.03 -0.01 -31.22
C ASN A 48 -7.63 -1.41 -30.81
N GLY A 49 -8.61 -2.26 -30.52
CA GLY A 49 -8.40 -3.66 -30.12
C GLY A 49 -7.95 -3.83 -28.67
N LEU A 50 -7.91 -5.09 -28.25
CA LEU A 50 -7.62 -5.51 -26.88
C LEU A 50 -6.12 -5.85 -26.71
N LYS A 51 -5.53 -5.41 -25.60
CA LYS A 51 -4.16 -5.73 -25.20
C LYS A 51 -4.20 -6.62 -23.97
N THR A 52 -4.02 -7.91 -24.17
CA THR A 52 -3.94 -8.91 -23.11
C THR A 52 -2.48 -9.10 -22.74
N ILE A 53 -2.12 -8.77 -21.50
CA ILE A 53 -0.76 -8.77 -20.98
C ILE A 53 -0.75 -9.56 -19.68
N GLU A 54 -0.48 -10.86 -19.79
CA GLU A 54 -0.40 -11.79 -18.66
C GLU A 54 1.04 -12.21 -18.43
N THR A 55 1.65 -11.67 -17.37
CA THR A 55 3.06 -11.90 -17.09
C THR A 55 3.35 -12.25 -15.65
N SER A 56 4.52 -12.85 -15.43
CA SER A 56 5.00 -13.21 -14.10
C SER A 56 5.59 -11.98 -13.37
N SER A 57 6.52 -12.20 -12.45
CA SER A 57 7.16 -11.10 -11.69
C SER A 57 8.20 -10.33 -12.53
N PHE A 58 8.56 -9.13 -12.08
CA PHE A 58 9.57 -8.26 -12.74
C PHE A 58 9.22 -7.97 -14.21
N SER A 59 7.99 -7.52 -14.42
CA SER A 59 7.40 -7.34 -15.76
C SER A 59 6.56 -6.06 -15.84
N GLN A 60 5.93 -5.80 -16.98
CA GLN A 60 4.96 -4.70 -17.16
C GLN A 60 5.51 -3.34 -16.71
N GLY A 61 6.63 -2.95 -17.30
CA GLY A 61 7.28 -1.68 -16.99
C GLY A 61 8.01 -1.64 -15.65
N CYS A 62 8.45 -2.78 -15.12
CA CYS A 62 9.25 -2.83 -13.89
C CYS A 62 10.70 -2.39 -14.12
N GLY A 63 11.21 -1.50 -13.28
CA GLY A 63 12.62 -1.10 -13.25
C GLY A 63 13.32 -1.60 -11.98
N LEU A 64 14.16 -2.63 -12.11
CA LEU A 64 15.01 -3.15 -11.03
C LEU A 64 16.46 -2.77 -11.32
N GLY A 65 17.01 -1.77 -10.63
CA GLY A 65 18.36 -1.25 -10.90
C GLY A 65 18.52 -0.66 -12.30
N GLY A 66 17.41 -0.36 -12.98
CA GLY A 66 17.32 0.07 -14.37
C GLY A 66 16.03 0.82 -14.64
N ILE A 67 15.65 0.93 -15.91
CA ILE A 67 14.44 1.64 -16.35
C ILE A 67 13.52 0.67 -17.08
N GLY A 68 12.29 0.49 -16.57
CA GLY A 68 11.23 -0.25 -17.23
C GLY A 68 10.07 0.67 -17.60
N ALA A 69 9.54 0.53 -18.81
CA ALA A 69 8.35 1.25 -19.23
C ALA A 69 7.40 0.39 -20.09
N LEU A 70 6.12 0.41 -19.75
CA LEU A 70 5.02 -0.13 -20.55
C LEU A 70 3.99 0.97 -20.81
N LEU A 71 3.89 1.39 -22.07
CA LEU A 71 3.02 2.47 -22.52
C LEU A 71 1.96 1.88 -23.47
N VAL A 72 0.68 1.96 -23.10
CA VAL A 72 -0.40 1.29 -23.81
C VAL A 72 -1.54 2.27 -24.09
N LYS A 73 -2.05 2.24 -25.32
CA LYS A 73 -3.29 2.91 -25.71
C LYS A 73 -4.40 1.89 -25.96
N GLY A 74 -5.62 2.25 -25.58
CA GLY A 74 -6.81 1.40 -25.75
C GLY A 74 -7.06 0.45 -24.59
N GLN A 75 -7.97 -0.50 -24.81
CA GLN A 75 -8.44 -1.45 -23.79
C GLN A 75 -7.34 -2.43 -23.36
N ILE A 76 -7.21 -2.65 -22.05
CA ILE A 76 -6.14 -3.46 -21.45
C ILE A 76 -6.74 -4.54 -20.55
N GLU A 77 -6.25 -5.76 -20.70
CA GLU A 77 -6.36 -6.83 -19.70
C GLU A 77 -4.96 -7.14 -19.17
N GLY A 78 -4.60 -6.50 -18.06
CA GLY A 78 -3.26 -6.57 -17.48
C GLY A 78 -3.24 -7.42 -16.22
N LYS A 79 -2.55 -8.56 -16.26
CA LYS A 79 -2.41 -9.48 -15.12
C LYS A 79 -0.94 -9.72 -14.81
N GLY A 80 -0.50 -9.36 -13.61
CA GLY A 80 0.88 -9.51 -13.15
C GLY A 80 0.99 -10.14 -11.77
N VAL A 81 2.14 -10.74 -11.47
CA VAL A 81 2.40 -11.36 -10.16
C VAL A 81 2.98 -10.36 -9.16
N ARG A 82 4.31 -10.17 -9.14
CA ARG A 82 5.00 -9.25 -8.21
C ARG A 82 5.98 -8.34 -8.95
N PHE A 83 6.16 -7.11 -8.46
CA PHE A 83 7.04 -6.14 -9.11
C PHE A 83 6.62 -5.92 -10.58
N THR A 84 5.37 -5.51 -10.75
CA THR A 84 4.73 -5.32 -12.06
C THR A 84 4.00 -3.98 -12.12
N GLN A 85 3.55 -3.57 -13.31
CA GLN A 85 2.71 -2.39 -13.50
C GLN A 85 3.37 -1.13 -12.94
N GLY A 86 4.60 -0.88 -13.41
CA GLY A 86 5.33 0.34 -13.09
C GLY A 86 5.99 0.34 -11.71
N THR A 87 6.48 -0.82 -11.24
CA THR A 87 7.25 -0.89 -9.99
C THR A 87 8.71 -0.47 -10.20
N GLY A 88 9.23 0.39 -9.34
CA GLY A 88 10.64 0.79 -9.31
C GLY A 88 11.36 0.28 -8.07
N VAL A 89 12.52 -0.36 -8.24
CA VAL A 89 13.40 -0.85 -7.17
C VAL A 89 14.83 -0.47 -7.53
N TYR A 90 15.47 0.45 -6.80
CA TYR A 90 16.75 1.06 -7.21
C TYR A 90 16.74 1.59 -8.66
N GLY A 91 15.58 1.92 -9.18
CA GLY A 91 15.35 2.19 -10.60
C GLY A 91 13.98 2.80 -10.83
N LEU A 92 13.64 3.01 -12.10
CA LEU A 92 12.41 3.66 -12.52
C LEU A 92 11.49 2.66 -13.21
N GLY A 93 10.28 2.47 -12.68
CA GLY A 93 9.23 1.69 -13.32
C GLY A 93 8.08 2.57 -13.75
N ILE A 94 7.61 2.40 -14.99
CA ILE A 94 6.49 3.15 -15.56
C ILE A 94 5.49 2.20 -16.20
N PHE A 95 4.23 2.33 -15.81
CA PHE A 95 3.11 1.75 -16.52
C PHE A 95 2.07 2.84 -16.82
N GLN A 96 1.67 2.97 -18.08
CA GLN A 96 0.72 3.98 -18.51
C GLN A 96 -0.31 3.38 -19.47
N GLY A 97 -1.58 3.38 -19.07
CA GLY A 97 -2.74 3.10 -19.91
C GLY A 97 -3.48 4.38 -20.26
N GLN A 98 -3.69 4.65 -21.56
CA GLN A 98 -4.45 5.80 -22.06
C GLN A 98 -5.64 5.36 -22.94
N GLY A 99 -6.79 6.01 -22.76
CA GLY A 99 -8.02 5.63 -23.48
C GLY A 99 -8.46 4.20 -23.15
N SER A 100 -8.14 3.74 -21.94
CA SER A 100 -8.28 2.36 -21.48
C SER A 100 -9.66 2.12 -20.87
N HIS A 101 -10.72 2.38 -21.63
CA HIS A 101 -12.08 2.06 -21.17
C HIS A 101 -12.27 0.56 -20.98
N LYS A 102 -13.13 0.13 -20.04
CA LYS A 102 -13.46 -1.29 -19.79
C LYS A 102 -12.22 -2.17 -19.60
N SER A 103 -11.21 -1.62 -18.93
CA SER A 103 -9.93 -2.30 -18.73
C SER A 103 -9.86 -2.97 -17.37
N THR A 104 -9.06 -4.03 -17.28
CA THR A 104 -8.80 -4.73 -16.03
C THR A 104 -7.31 -4.72 -15.71
N TYR A 105 -6.99 -4.42 -14.46
CA TYR A 105 -5.64 -4.47 -13.94
C TYR A 105 -5.62 -5.30 -12.68
N TRP A 106 -4.73 -6.27 -12.65
CA TRP A 106 -4.53 -7.13 -11.51
C TRP A 106 -3.04 -7.32 -11.25
N ALA A 107 -2.63 -7.04 -10.02
CA ALA A 107 -1.32 -7.39 -9.49
C ALA A 107 -1.51 -8.21 -8.22
N GLU A 108 -0.90 -9.41 -8.13
CA GLU A 108 -0.99 -10.23 -6.91
C GLU A 108 -0.46 -9.48 -5.69
N ARG A 109 0.63 -8.73 -5.87
CA ARG A 109 1.27 -7.88 -4.86
C ARG A 109 2.32 -6.99 -5.53
N ASN A 110 2.83 -5.97 -4.82
CA ASN A 110 4.04 -5.23 -5.20
C ASN A 110 3.96 -4.61 -6.60
N GLY A 111 2.86 -3.93 -6.93
CA GLY A 111 2.62 -3.45 -8.28
C GLY A 111 2.06 -2.04 -8.33
N GLN A 112 1.60 -1.63 -9.50
CA GLN A 112 0.76 -0.44 -9.68
C GLN A 112 1.42 0.82 -9.08
N GLY A 113 2.63 1.13 -9.54
CA GLY A 113 3.36 2.31 -9.13
C GLY A 113 4.01 2.18 -7.75
N LEU A 114 4.47 0.98 -7.38
CA LEU A 114 5.24 0.77 -6.15
C LEU A 114 6.66 1.35 -6.31
N GLY A 115 7.07 2.22 -5.38
CA GLY A 115 8.46 2.66 -5.20
C GLY A 115 9.12 1.96 -4.02
N MET A 116 9.94 0.94 -4.29
CA MET A 116 10.80 0.32 -3.28
C MET A 116 12.05 1.15 -3.03
N THR A 117 12.97 0.67 -2.20
CA THR A 117 14.26 1.31 -1.89
C THR A 117 14.90 2.01 -3.09
N LYS A 118 15.14 3.33 -2.95
CA LYS A 118 15.73 4.22 -3.98
C LYS A 118 15.06 4.12 -5.36
N GLY A 119 13.87 3.55 -5.45
CA GLY A 119 13.13 3.36 -6.69
C GLY A 119 12.03 4.40 -6.84
N VAL A 120 11.62 4.63 -8.08
CA VAL A 120 10.44 5.41 -8.42
C VAL A 120 9.51 4.52 -9.21
N GLY A 121 8.30 4.31 -8.70
CA GLY A 121 7.26 3.58 -9.40
C GLY A 121 6.13 4.52 -9.83
N LEU A 122 5.70 4.42 -11.08
CA LEU A 122 4.58 5.17 -11.64
C LEU A 122 3.58 4.23 -12.31
N PHE A 123 2.33 4.31 -11.87
CA PHE A 123 1.18 3.73 -12.55
C PHE A 123 0.19 4.82 -12.92
N SER A 124 -0.20 4.88 -14.19
CA SER A 124 -1.20 5.81 -14.70
C SER A 124 -2.27 5.06 -15.48
N HIS A 125 -3.53 5.28 -15.12
CA HIS A 125 -4.69 4.83 -15.87
C HIS A 125 -5.55 6.02 -16.27
N GLN A 126 -5.95 6.06 -17.55
CA GLN A 126 -6.97 6.97 -18.06
C GLN A 126 -8.01 6.18 -18.86
N GLY A 127 -9.22 6.09 -18.33
CA GLY A 127 -10.34 5.37 -18.93
C GLY A 127 -11.50 5.20 -17.94
N ASP A 128 -12.67 4.89 -18.48
CA ASP A 128 -13.88 4.67 -17.68
C ASP A 128 -14.17 3.18 -17.52
N ASP A 129 -15.09 2.84 -16.62
CA ASP A 129 -15.65 1.49 -16.47
C ASP A 129 -14.59 0.41 -16.22
N SER A 130 -13.49 0.76 -15.56
CA SER A 130 -12.34 -0.12 -15.37
C SER A 130 -12.23 -0.67 -13.94
N SER A 131 -11.64 -1.86 -13.83
CA SER A 131 -11.41 -2.55 -12.55
C SER A 131 -9.91 -2.64 -12.26
N ILE A 132 -9.45 -1.94 -11.24
CA ILE A 132 -8.06 -1.92 -10.78
C ILE A 132 -7.97 -2.63 -9.43
N LYS A 133 -7.40 -3.83 -9.40
CA LYS A 133 -7.25 -4.67 -8.20
C LYS A 133 -5.78 -4.85 -7.89
N GLY A 134 -5.37 -4.48 -6.68
CA GLY A 134 -3.99 -4.64 -6.22
C GLY A 134 -3.94 -5.40 -4.92
N GLY A 135 -3.27 -6.56 -4.89
CA GLY A 135 -2.86 -7.10 -3.61
C GLY A 135 -3.92 -7.80 -2.79
N LEU A 136 -4.90 -8.42 -3.45
CA LEU A 136 -6.06 -9.07 -2.83
C LEU A 136 -5.93 -10.60 -2.85
N VAL A 137 -4.70 -11.11 -2.70
CA VAL A 137 -4.40 -12.54 -2.88
C VAL A 137 -3.72 -13.13 -1.66
N GLN A 138 -2.64 -12.49 -1.18
CA GLN A 138 -1.84 -12.97 -0.06
C GLN A 138 -2.43 -12.45 1.27
N PRO A 139 -2.99 -13.31 2.14
CA PRO A 139 -3.55 -12.88 3.41
C PRO A 139 -2.53 -12.13 4.27
N ASP A 140 -2.99 -11.13 5.01
CA ASP A 140 -2.17 -10.42 6.01
C ASP A 140 -2.35 -11.13 7.36
N PRO A 141 -1.27 -11.52 8.06
CA PRO A 141 -1.38 -12.25 9.32
C PRO A 141 -1.98 -11.41 10.47
N ARG A 142 -2.13 -10.09 10.31
CA ARG A 142 -2.65 -9.19 11.35
C ARG A 142 -4.17 -9.27 11.49
N GLU A 143 -4.88 -9.67 10.44
CA GLU A 143 -6.35 -9.66 10.44
C GLU A 143 -6.90 -10.64 9.40
N PRO A 144 -7.91 -11.47 9.74
CA PRO A 144 -8.40 -12.51 8.84
C PRO A 144 -8.84 -11.98 7.46
N MET A 145 -9.59 -10.89 7.38
CA MET A 145 -10.08 -10.38 6.09
C MET A 145 -9.05 -9.51 5.35
N GLY A 146 -7.83 -9.37 5.89
CA GLY A 146 -6.76 -8.58 5.30
C GLY A 146 -5.93 -9.38 4.29
N SER A 147 -5.40 -8.68 3.30
CA SER A 147 -4.35 -9.12 2.40
C SER A 147 -3.27 -8.06 2.26
N VAL A 148 -2.02 -8.47 2.02
CA VAL A 148 -0.90 -7.54 1.79
C VAL A 148 -0.91 -7.10 0.33
N SER A 149 -0.93 -5.79 0.09
CA SER A 149 -0.97 -5.24 -1.26
C SER A 149 0.36 -4.68 -1.75
N LEU A 150 0.84 -3.59 -1.14
CA LEU A 150 1.96 -2.81 -1.68
C LEU A 150 1.70 -2.39 -3.13
N CYS A 151 0.50 -1.88 -3.39
CA CYS A 151 0.05 -1.48 -4.72
C CYS A 151 -0.54 -0.07 -4.71
N GLN A 152 -0.72 0.53 -5.88
CA GLN A 152 -1.46 1.79 -6.06
C GLN A 152 -0.71 2.96 -5.39
N GLY A 153 0.52 3.20 -5.85
CA GLY A 153 1.29 4.38 -5.49
C GLY A 153 1.91 4.30 -4.10
N VAL A 154 2.34 3.11 -3.68
CA VAL A 154 2.96 2.90 -2.37
C VAL A 154 4.45 3.21 -2.43
N GLY A 155 4.95 3.97 -1.47
CA GLY A 155 6.37 4.06 -1.16
C GLY A 155 6.71 3.05 -0.06
N PHE A 156 7.75 2.22 -0.27
CA PHE A 156 8.06 1.17 0.70
C PHE A 156 9.57 0.99 0.91
N GLY A 157 9.99 1.12 2.18
CA GLY A 157 11.32 0.77 2.64
C GLY A 157 11.31 -0.53 3.43
N ARG A 158 12.35 -1.34 3.28
CA ARG A 158 12.51 -2.52 4.12
C ARG A 158 13.04 -2.08 5.47
N ARG A 159 12.11 -1.91 6.42
CA ARG A 159 12.41 -1.53 7.82
C ARG A 159 13.53 -2.38 8.40
N ALA A 160 14.40 -1.75 9.19
CA ALA A 160 15.67 -2.26 9.73
C ALA A 160 16.84 -2.34 8.74
N TYR A 161 16.61 -2.28 7.42
CA TYR A 161 17.69 -2.38 6.43
C TYR A 161 17.89 -1.07 5.67
N VAL A 162 16.84 -0.53 5.05
CA VAL A 162 16.98 0.63 4.15
C VAL A 162 15.66 1.36 3.90
N GLY A 163 15.71 2.70 3.82
CA GLY A 163 14.56 3.57 3.51
C GLY A 163 13.97 3.35 2.11
N GLY A 164 12.70 3.71 1.92
CA GLY A 164 11.93 3.39 0.72
C GLY A 164 11.74 4.54 -0.26
N GLY A 165 11.54 4.23 -1.54
CA GLY A 165 11.46 5.22 -2.61
C GLY A 165 10.13 5.94 -2.74
N VAL A 166 9.78 6.28 -3.97
CA VAL A 166 8.60 7.08 -4.31
C VAL A 166 7.64 6.24 -5.14
N GLY A 167 6.45 5.97 -4.60
CA GLY A 167 5.36 5.35 -5.34
C GLY A 167 4.31 6.36 -5.75
N ILE A 168 3.86 6.30 -7.00
CA ILE A 168 2.85 7.18 -7.56
C ILE A 168 1.83 6.36 -8.36
N ALA A 169 0.56 6.51 -8.03
CA ALA A 169 -0.54 6.01 -8.84
C ALA A 169 -1.52 7.14 -9.18
N VAL A 170 -1.87 7.25 -10.46
CA VAL A 170 -2.82 8.22 -10.99
C VAL A 170 -3.92 7.47 -11.73
N VAL A 171 -5.16 7.67 -11.33
CA VAL A 171 -6.33 7.05 -11.96
C VAL A 171 -7.28 8.16 -12.37
N LYS A 172 -7.64 8.19 -13.66
CA LYS A 172 -8.56 9.17 -14.23
C LYS A 172 -9.66 8.46 -15.02
N GLY A 173 -10.91 8.83 -14.76
CA GLY A 173 -12.09 8.38 -15.47
C GLY A 173 -13.17 7.89 -14.52
N ASP A 174 -14.36 7.74 -15.07
CA ASP A 174 -15.58 7.53 -14.31
C ASP A 174 -15.91 6.05 -14.16
N ARG A 175 -16.77 5.74 -13.18
CA ARG A 175 -17.28 4.38 -12.94
C ARG A 175 -16.16 3.33 -12.77
N ASN A 176 -15.04 3.76 -12.21
CA ASN A 176 -13.90 2.91 -11.95
C ASN A 176 -14.05 2.23 -10.59
N THR A 177 -13.61 0.98 -10.50
CA THR A 177 -13.49 0.24 -9.24
C THR A 177 -12.03 0.04 -8.91
N VAL A 178 -11.55 0.68 -7.84
CA VAL A 178 -10.17 0.58 -7.36
C VAL A 178 -10.16 -0.08 -6.00
N LYS A 179 -9.67 -1.33 -5.95
CA LYS A 179 -9.62 -2.13 -4.73
C LYS A 179 -8.19 -2.45 -4.33
N GLY A 180 -7.89 -2.25 -3.05
CA GLY A 180 -6.66 -2.67 -2.38
C GLY A 180 -6.97 -3.22 -1.00
N SER A 181 -5.95 -3.65 -0.28
CA SER A 181 -6.09 -4.10 1.11
C SER A 181 -5.07 -3.41 2.02
N TYR A 182 -4.00 -4.07 2.45
CA TYR A 182 -3.01 -3.49 3.34
C TYR A 182 -1.91 -2.82 2.53
N PHE A 183 -1.55 -1.59 2.91
CA PHE A 183 -0.55 -0.79 2.20
C PHE A 183 -0.95 -0.60 0.74
N SER A 184 -1.89 0.30 0.51
CA SER A 184 -2.33 0.67 -0.83
C SER A 184 -2.66 2.16 -0.93
N GLN A 185 -3.01 2.63 -2.13
CA GLN A 185 -3.62 3.94 -2.34
C GLN A 185 -2.84 5.09 -1.67
N GLY A 186 -1.56 5.21 -2.03
CA GLY A 186 -0.74 6.35 -1.62
C GLY A 186 -0.15 6.23 -0.21
N CYS A 187 -0.01 5.00 0.31
CA CYS A 187 0.66 4.79 1.58
C CYS A 187 2.19 4.94 1.45
N GLY A 188 2.80 5.68 2.37
CA GLY A 188 4.25 5.67 2.59
C GLY A 188 4.60 4.82 3.81
N TYR A 189 5.56 3.91 3.66
CA TYR A 189 6.10 3.08 4.74
C TYR A 189 7.63 3.10 4.78
N TRP A 190 8.20 3.42 5.94
CA TRP A 190 9.65 3.43 6.23
C TRP A 190 10.49 4.35 5.32
N HIS A 191 10.62 5.62 5.71
CA HIS A 191 11.42 6.64 5.01
C HIS A 191 11.12 6.74 3.51
N SER A 192 9.83 6.79 3.16
CA SER A 192 9.37 6.72 1.77
C SER A 192 8.22 7.67 1.49
N VAL A 193 7.85 7.77 0.21
CA VAL A 193 6.75 8.62 -0.26
C VAL A 193 5.76 7.79 -1.04
N GLY A 194 4.49 7.79 -0.61
CA GLY A 194 3.37 7.22 -1.37
C GLY A 194 2.39 8.31 -1.81
N VAL A 195 1.94 8.23 -3.07
CA VAL A 195 0.99 9.17 -3.66
C VAL A 195 -0.06 8.42 -4.46
N PHE A 196 -1.33 8.65 -4.15
CA PHE A 196 -2.45 8.18 -4.95
C PHE A 196 -3.36 9.34 -5.30
N ARG A 197 -3.53 9.56 -6.61
CA ARG A 197 -4.39 10.59 -7.16
C ARG A 197 -5.50 9.95 -7.99
N TYR A 198 -6.73 10.26 -7.62
CA TYR A 198 -7.93 9.83 -8.32
C TYR A 198 -8.69 11.04 -8.87
N ARG A 199 -9.20 10.93 -10.10
CA ARG A 199 -10.13 11.91 -10.68
C ARG A 199 -11.22 11.21 -11.48
N GLY A 200 -12.46 11.37 -11.07
CA GLY A 200 -13.61 10.82 -11.77
C GLY A 200 -14.84 10.80 -10.90
N HIS A 201 -15.94 10.38 -11.49
CA HIS A 201 -17.25 10.35 -10.86
C HIS A 201 -17.75 8.91 -10.72
N HIS A 202 -18.74 8.71 -9.85
CA HIS A 202 -19.50 7.45 -9.75
C HIS A 202 -18.62 6.21 -9.51
N SER A 203 -17.51 6.36 -8.78
CA SER A 203 -16.49 5.32 -8.64
C SER A 203 -16.38 4.78 -7.24
N LEU A 204 -15.84 3.56 -7.13
CA LEU A 204 -15.60 2.88 -5.87
C LEU A 204 -14.10 2.84 -5.58
N LEU A 205 -13.69 3.47 -4.49
CA LEU A 205 -12.35 3.33 -3.91
C LEU A 205 -12.45 2.54 -2.61
N GLN A 206 -11.86 1.35 -2.54
CA GLN A 206 -11.95 0.49 -1.37
C GLN A 206 -10.57 -0.02 -0.96
N ALA A 207 -10.19 0.22 0.29
CA ALA A 207 -8.96 -0.31 0.86
C ALA A 207 -9.15 -0.71 2.34
N ARG A 208 -8.23 -1.54 2.85
CA ARG A 208 -8.38 -2.16 4.16
C ARG A 208 -7.63 -1.36 5.22
N ARG A 209 -6.30 -1.35 5.19
CA ARG A 209 -5.51 -0.71 6.23
C ARG A 209 -4.21 -0.12 5.74
N TYR A 210 -3.80 1.01 6.30
CA TYR A 210 -2.61 1.74 5.88
C TYR A 210 -2.75 2.14 4.42
N ASP A 211 -3.76 2.95 4.15
CA ASP A 211 -4.14 3.35 2.80
C ASP A 211 -4.63 4.80 2.78
N LEU A 212 -5.06 5.26 1.60
CA LEU A 212 -5.62 6.59 1.38
C LEU A 212 -4.75 7.70 1.99
N GLY A 213 -3.47 7.68 1.60
CA GLY A 213 -2.53 8.73 1.99
C GLY A 213 -1.97 8.59 3.40
N SER A 214 -1.91 7.37 3.94
CA SER A 214 -1.31 7.12 5.26
C SER A 214 0.22 7.12 5.21
N GLY A 215 0.85 7.87 6.13
CA GLY A 215 2.29 7.85 6.39
C GLY A 215 2.60 6.98 7.60
N VAL A 216 3.62 6.12 7.48
CA VAL A 216 4.01 5.17 8.53
C VAL A 216 5.53 5.06 8.65
N HIS A 217 6.06 5.23 9.86
CA HIS A 217 7.48 5.13 10.19
C HIS A 217 8.36 6.08 9.37
N SER A 218 8.32 7.37 9.69
CA SER A 218 9.12 8.41 9.03
C SER A 218 8.87 8.54 7.52
N ALA A 219 7.67 8.15 7.07
CA ALA A 219 7.26 8.22 5.67
C ALA A 219 6.20 9.30 5.43
N PHE A 220 5.95 9.62 4.17
CA PHE A 220 4.89 10.51 3.73
C PHE A 220 3.88 9.75 2.89
N GLY A 221 2.60 9.87 3.24
CA GLY A 221 1.48 9.39 2.45
C GLY A 221 0.61 10.55 1.96
N HIS A 222 0.15 10.46 0.71
CA HIS A 222 -0.76 11.44 0.12
C HIS A 222 -1.88 10.77 -0.67
N PHE A 223 -3.11 11.16 -0.37
CA PHE A 223 -4.29 10.82 -1.15
C PHE A 223 -4.94 12.08 -1.70
N GLN A 224 -5.24 12.08 -2.99
CA GLN A 224 -5.94 13.18 -3.64
C GLN A 224 -7.11 12.63 -4.45
N MET A 225 -8.29 13.22 -4.28
CA MET A 225 -9.49 12.85 -5.02
C MET A 225 -10.19 14.08 -5.59
N PHE A 226 -10.58 14.00 -6.86
CA PHE A 226 -11.45 14.98 -7.51
C PHE A 226 -12.66 14.28 -8.13
N GLY A 227 -13.85 14.83 -7.89
CA GLY A 227 -15.09 14.41 -8.54
C GLY A 227 -16.17 13.96 -7.57
N ASP A 228 -17.32 13.65 -8.14
CA ASP A 228 -18.59 13.57 -7.43
C ASP A 228 -19.15 12.16 -7.41
N HIS A 229 -20.08 11.90 -6.50
CA HIS A 229 -20.81 10.62 -6.42
C HIS A 229 -19.90 9.40 -6.25
N ASN A 230 -18.71 9.58 -5.66
CA ASN A 230 -17.80 8.49 -5.38
C ASN A 230 -18.08 7.87 -4.02
N ARG A 231 -17.82 6.56 -3.89
CA ARG A 231 -17.88 5.82 -2.64
C ARG A 231 -16.48 5.41 -2.21
N ILE A 232 -16.07 5.88 -1.03
CA ILE A 232 -14.73 5.73 -0.47
C ILE A 232 -14.84 4.93 0.81
N LEU A 233 -14.28 3.72 0.79
CA LEU A 233 -14.40 2.73 1.86
C LEU A 233 -13.01 2.39 2.39
N ASN A 234 -12.79 2.68 3.66
CA ASN A 234 -11.59 2.29 4.40
C ASN A 234 -11.99 1.44 5.60
N TRP A 235 -11.23 0.40 5.94
CA TRP A 235 -11.46 -0.28 7.22
C TRP A 235 -10.75 0.44 8.36
N GLY A 236 -9.49 0.80 8.20
CA GLY A 236 -8.90 1.77 9.12
C GLY A 236 -7.50 2.23 8.76
N VAL A 237 -6.95 3.11 9.59
CA VAL A 237 -5.62 3.70 9.37
C VAL A 237 -5.54 4.34 7.98
N GLY A 238 -6.38 5.34 7.82
CA GLY A 238 -6.70 6.03 6.58
C GLY A 238 -8.09 6.66 6.68
N PRO A 239 -8.44 7.61 5.79
CA PRO A 239 -7.53 8.50 5.09
C PRO A 239 -6.60 9.32 6.00
N ALA A 240 -5.48 9.78 5.42
CA ALA A 240 -4.54 10.74 6.01
C ALA A 240 -3.95 10.38 7.38
N TYR A 241 -3.69 9.11 7.66
CA TYR A 241 -3.15 8.70 8.96
C TYR A 241 -1.65 8.97 9.11
N GLY A 242 -1.22 9.53 10.24
CA GLY A 242 0.19 9.70 10.60
C GLY A 242 0.61 8.77 11.75
N TRP A 243 1.62 7.93 11.52
CA TRP A 243 2.19 7.01 12.51
C TRP A 243 3.72 7.04 12.60
N ASP A 244 4.26 7.18 13.81
CA ASP A 244 5.70 7.07 14.10
C ASP A 244 6.58 8.00 13.24
N ASN A 245 6.66 9.27 13.62
CA ASN A 245 7.43 10.33 12.95
C ASN A 245 7.06 10.60 11.49
N SER A 246 5.82 10.32 11.08
CA SER A 246 5.39 10.40 9.68
C SER A 246 4.32 11.47 9.45
N LEU A 247 3.98 11.68 8.18
CA LEU A 247 2.90 12.56 7.75
C LEU A 247 1.93 11.78 6.86
N GLY A 248 0.66 11.72 7.28
CA GLY A 248 -0.46 11.33 6.41
C GLY A 248 -1.20 12.56 5.92
N SER A 249 -1.58 12.57 4.64
CA SER A 249 -2.30 13.71 4.07
C SER A 249 -3.40 13.31 3.10
N SER A 250 -4.49 14.08 3.08
CA SER A 250 -5.51 13.95 2.04
C SER A 250 -6.10 15.26 1.54
N LEU A 251 -6.38 15.31 0.24
CA LEU A 251 -7.06 16.42 -0.43
C LEU A 251 -8.26 15.87 -1.20
N VAL A 252 -9.44 16.37 -0.90
CA VAL A 252 -10.68 15.96 -1.56
C VAL A 252 -11.39 17.19 -2.09
N ASP A 253 -11.84 17.13 -3.34
CA ASP A 253 -12.66 18.15 -3.97
C ASP A 253 -13.77 17.48 -4.78
N GLY A 254 -15.00 17.60 -4.30
CA GLY A 254 -16.18 17.03 -4.95
C GLY A 254 -17.39 16.94 -4.04
N SER A 255 -18.56 16.86 -4.65
CA SER A 255 -19.86 16.82 -3.99
C SER A 255 -20.50 15.43 -4.05
N ASP A 256 -21.49 15.21 -3.20
CA ASP A 256 -22.31 13.98 -3.19
C ASP A 256 -21.51 12.68 -3.00
N ASN A 257 -20.32 12.76 -2.39
CA ASN A 257 -19.47 11.59 -2.12
C ASN A 257 -19.83 10.93 -0.78
N GLU A 258 -19.57 9.64 -0.68
CA GLU A 258 -19.76 8.84 0.54
C GLU A 258 -18.42 8.36 1.09
N PHE A 259 -18.10 8.73 2.33
CA PHE A 259 -16.90 8.30 3.05
C PHE A 259 -17.28 7.40 4.22
N GLN A 260 -16.73 6.19 4.26
CA GLN A 260 -16.92 5.26 5.39
C GLN A 260 -15.58 4.74 5.87
N ALA A 261 -15.32 4.89 7.17
CA ALA A 261 -14.13 4.34 7.83
C ALA A 261 -14.48 3.71 9.17
N SER A 262 -13.77 2.64 9.59
CA SER A 262 -14.05 2.00 10.88
C SER A 262 -13.13 2.47 12.02
N TRP A 263 -11.89 2.91 11.75
CA TRP A 263 -11.02 3.53 12.76
C TRP A 263 -9.82 4.30 12.15
N GLY A 264 -9.30 5.32 12.84
CA GLY A 264 -8.02 5.94 12.49
C GLY A 264 -8.06 6.83 11.24
N THR A 265 -9.14 7.57 11.03
CA THR A 265 -9.22 8.60 9.98
C THR A 265 -8.73 9.94 10.51
N GLY A 266 -7.88 10.64 9.74
CA GLY A 266 -7.38 11.96 10.11
C GLY A 266 -6.71 11.98 11.50
N MET A 267 -6.00 10.91 11.84
CA MET A 267 -5.40 10.69 13.16
C MET A 267 -3.87 10.67 13.06
N ALA A 268 -3.21 11.22 14.08
CA ALA A 268 -1.76 11.24 14.19
C ALA A 268 -1.31 10.68 15.56
N SER A 269 -0.29 9.81 15.55
CA SER A 269 0.22 9.14 16.75
C SER A 269 1.73 8.91 16.69
N ILE A 270 2.39 8.95 17.85
CA ILE A 270 3.85 8.76 17.99
C ILE A 270 4.63 9.82 17.19
N ASN A 271 4.58 11.09 17.62
CA ASN A 271 5.33 12.20 17.02
C ASN A 271 5.04 12.43 15.52
N SER A 272 3.79 12.30 15.11
CA SER A 272 3.38 12.33 13.70
C SER A 272 2.42 13.48 13.42
N TRP A 273 2.19 13.69 12.14
CA TRP A 273 1.28 14.70 11.62
C TRP A 273 0.21 14.08 10.73
N SER A 274 -0.97 14.66 10.76
CA SER A 274 -2.07 14.35 9.86
C SER A 274 -2.68 15.65 9.35
N PHE A 275 -2.91 15.73 8.05
CA PHE A 275 -3.51 16.89 7.41
C PHE A 275 -4.58 16.49 6.40
N SER A 276 -5.77 17.09 6.46
CA SER A 276 -6.70 17.02 5.33
C SER A 276 -7.43 18.32 5.04
N TYR A 277 -7.72 18.53 3.76
CA TYR A 277 -8.63 19.56 3.28
C TYR A 277 -9.62 18.92 2.30
N TRP A 278 -10.88 18.83 2.73
CA TRP A 278 -11.97 18.26 1.95
C TRP A 278 -12.95 19.38 1.61
N GLN A 279 -13.23 19.57 0.33
CA GLN A 279 -14.13 20.58 -0.18
C GLN A 279 -15.27 19.94 -0.98
N GLY A 280 -16.48 20.45 -0.80
CA GLY A 280 -17.64 20.12 -1.61
C GLY A 280 -18.91 19.98 -0.79
N ASN A 281 -20.01 19.80 -1.50
CA ASN A 281 -21.34 19.90 -0.92
C ASN A 281 -22.00 18.53 -0.81
N ARG A 282 -22.93 18.37 0.13
CA ARG A 282 -23.78 17.18 0.27
C ARG A 282 -23.02 15.85 0.40
N ASN A 283 -21.78 15.89 0.88
CA ASN A 283 -21.02 14.68 1.17
C ASN A 283 -21.58 14.01 2.43
N LYS A 284 -21.48 12.68 2.50
CA LYS A 284 -21.86 11.87 3.67
C LYS A 284 -20.63 11.23 4.27
N LEU A 285 -20.32 11.57 5.52
CA LEU A 285 -19.11 11.16 6.23
C LEU A 285 -19.49 10.31 7.45
N LEU A 286 -19.36 8.99 7.33
CA LEU A 286 -19.48 8.05 8.45
C LEU A 286 -18.07 7.65 8.91
N LEU A 287 -17.52 8.43 9.85
CA LEU A 287 -16.12 8.35 10.24
C LEU A 287 -15.97 8.03 11.74
N PRO A 288 -14.87 7.36 12.13
CA PRO A 288 -14.60 7.03 13.52
C PRO A 288 -14.11 8.25 14.31
N SER A 289 -13.35 9.11 13.64
CA SER A 289 -12.79 10.36 14.11
C SER A 289 -12.37 11.20 12.90
N PHE A 290 -12.19 12.51 13.11
CA PHE A 290 -11.72 13.44 12.08
C PHE A 290 -10.98 14.59 12.77
N GLY A 291 -9.68 14.39 13.01
CA GLY A 291 -8.83 15.36 13.72
C GLY A 291 -8.40 14.93 15.11
N GLU A 292 -7.65 13.83 15.20
CA GLU A 292 -7.16 13.29 16.48
C GLU A 292 -5.63 13.30 16.55
N GLY A 293 -5.06 14.07 17.49
CA GLY A 293 -3.64 14.03 17.83
C GLY A 293 -3.42 13.28 19.15
N ARG A 294 -2.58 12.26 19.17
CA ARG A 294 -2.30 11.46 20.38
C ARG A 294 -1.02 11.87 21.08
N TYR A 295 -1.09 11.97 22.40
CA TYR A 295 0.10 11.99 23.25
C TYR A 295 0.47 10.55 23.61
N TYR A 296 1.59 10.07 23.07
CA TYR A 296 2.06 8.70 23.30
C TYR A 296 3.58 8.70 23.46
N ARG A 297 4.10 7.91 24.41
CA ARG A 297 5.55 7.83 24.71
C ARG A 297 6.21 9.20 24.93
N ARG A 298 5.53 10.10 25.64
CA ARG A 298 5.99 11.47 25.91
C ARG A 298 6.24 12.31 24.64
N ARG A 299 5.55 12.00 23.55
CA ARG A 299 5.61 12.76 22.30
C ARG A 299 4.21 13.17 21.88
N LEU A 300 4.10 14.41 21.41
CA LEU A 300 2.87 14.98 20.86
C LEU A 300 2.75 14.62 19.38
N SER A 301 1.53 14.38 18.93
CA SER A 301 1.18 14.29 17.52
C SER A 301 0.08 15.29 17.21
N TYR A 302 0.07 15.78 15.97
CA TYR A 302 -0.82 16.87 15.56
C TYR A 302 -1.69 16.44 14.39
N SER A 303 -2.96 16.82 14.41
CA SER A 303 -3.88 16.57 13.31
C SER A 303 -4.68 17.84 13.01
N VAL A 304 -4.70 18.23 11.73
CA VAL A 304 -5.48 19.36 11.22
C VAL A 304 -6.38 18.85 10.10
N GLN A 305 -7.69 18.93 10.29
CA GLN A 305 -8.66 18.48 9.29
C GLN A 305 -9.62 19.62 9.01
N ILE A 306 -9.82 19.92 7.73
CA ILE A 306 -10.71 20.98 7.25
C ILE A 306 -11.74 20.32 6.35
N LEU A 307 -13.01 20.63 6.61
CA LEU A 307 -14.12 20.32 5.72
C LEU A 307 -14.81 21.64 5.37
N ASP A 308 -14.89 21.94 4.07
CA ASP A 308 -15.48 23.14 3.51
C ASP A 308 -16.62 22.78 2.55
N GLY A 309 -17.74 23.50 2.64
CA GLY A 309 -18.93 23.29 1.81
C GLY A 309 -20.22 23.05 2.59
N ASP A 310 -21.31 23.06 1.84
CA ASP A 310 -22.68 23.12 2.35
C ASP A 310 -23.35 21.74 2.41
N ASP A 311 -24.29 21.59 3.34
CA ASP A 311 -25.16 20.42 3.48
C ASP A 311 -24.43 19.06 3.63
N ASN A 312 -23.18 19.08 4.08
CA ASN A 312 -22.45 17.87 4.44
C ASN A 312 -23.05 17.21 5.69
N LEU A 313 -23.27 15.90 5.64
CA LEU A 313 -23.74 15.09 6.77
C LEU A 313 -22.57 14.35 7.39
N ILE A 314 -22.40 14.47 8.71
CA ILE A 314 -21.30 13.84 9.42
C ILE A 314 -21.80 13.08 10.63
N GLN A 315 -21.33 11.84 10.74
CA GLN A 315 -21.37 11.05 11.95
C GLN A 315 -19.94 10.71 12.40
N LEU A 316 -19.57 11.12 13.62
CA LEU A 316 -18.29 10.82 14.24
C LEU A 316 -18.46 9.84 15.41
N GLY A 317 -17.94 8.62 15.27
CA GLY A 317 -18.02 7.60 16.32
C GLY A 317 -19.46 7.23 16.71
N LYS A 318 -19.63 6.62 17.90
CA LYS A 318 -20.93 6.08 18.36
C LYS A 318 -21.72 6.99 19.31
N LYS A 319 -21.18 8.14 19.72
CA LYS A 319 -21.88 9.07 20.61
C LYS A 319 -22.34 10.29 19.82
N PRO A 320 -23.62 10.70 19.90
CA PRO A 320 -24.07 11.96 19.34
C PRO A 320 -23.28 13.09 20.01
N LEU A 321 -22.46 13.79 19.23
CA LEU A 321 -22.00 15.12 19.62
C LEU A 321 -23.18 16.04 19.30
N GLU A 322 -23.95 16.46 20.28
CA GLU A 322 -24.87 17.60 20.14
C GLU A 322 -24.05 18.87 20.42
N PRO A 323 -23.58 19.61 19.41
CA PRO A 323 -22.69 20.70 19.67
C PRO A 323 -23.45 22.02 19.64
N LYS A 324 -23.21 22.84 20.67
CA LYS A 324 -23.70 24.23 20.69
C LYS A 324 -22.99 25.01 19.58
N LYS A 325 -23.74 25.74 18.75
CA LYS A 325 -23.20 26.60 17.67
C LYS A 325 -22.56 27.88 18.26
N PRO A 326 -21.43 28.38 17.71
CA PRO A 326 -20.56 27.74 16.73
C PRO A 326 -19.83 26.54 17.35
N ILE A 327 -19.69 25.48 16.55
CA ILE A 327 -19.16 24.19 17.03
C ILE A 327 -17.65 24.33 17.14
N ARG A 328 -17.13 24.51 18.36
CA ARG A 328 -15.70 24.38 18.66
C ARG A 328 -15.46 23.16 19.55
N ILE A 329 -15.27 21.99 18.94
CA ILE A 329 -15.07 20.75 19.69
C ILE A 329 -13.57 20.49 19.84
N MET A 330 -13.15 20.38 21.10
CA MET A 330 -11.86 19.81 21.45
C MET A 330 -12.00 18.29 21.53
N ALA A 331 -11.87 17.59 20.40
CA ALA A 331 -11.92 16.12 20.37
C ALA A 331 -10.75 15.50 21.16
N THR A 332 -9.68 16.27 21.34
CA THR A 332 -8.53 16.03 22.21
C THR A 332 -8.07 17.38 22.79
N PRO A 333 -7.18 17.44 23.79
CA PRO A 333 -6.67 18.70 24.35
C PRO A 333 -6.00 19.65 23.34
N TRP A 334 -5.76 19.20 22.11
CA TRP A 334 -5.01 19.94 21.08
C TRP A 334 -5.66 19.90 19.68
N GLY A 335 -6.81 19.23 19.53
CA GLY A 335 -7.57 19.20 18.28
C GLY A 335 -8.64 20.29 18.31
N THR A 336 -8.74 21.11 17.27
CA THR A 336 -9.86 22.07 17.13
C THR A 336 -10.68 21.66 15.92
N PHE A 337 -11.92 21.22 16.14
CA PHE A 337 -12.94 21.12 15.10
C PHE A 337 -13.74 22.43 15.13
N SER A 338 -13.79 23.16 14.01
CA SER A 338 -14.56 24.39 13.86
C SER A 338 -15.53 24.27 12.70
N ALA A 339 -16.81 24.53 12.92
CA ALA A 339 -17.80 24.55 11.86
C ALA A 339 -18.83 25.67 12.06
N SER A 340 -19.22 26.33 10.95
CA SER A 340 -20.28 27.34 10.90
C SER A 340 -21.66 26.70 10.71
N ASP A 341 -21.82 25.77 9.77
CA ASP A 341 -23.11 25.16 9.40
C ASP A 341 -23.04 23.64 9.20
N LEU A 342 -22.63 22.92 10.26
CA LEU A 342 -22.62 21.46 10.24
C LEU A 342 -23.97 20.86 10.63
N LYS A 343 -24.42 19.83 9.90
CA LYS A 343 -25.52 18.94 10.29
C LYS A 343 -24.93 17.63 10.79
N PHE A 344 -24.94 17.43 12.11
CA PHE A 344 -24.65 16.12 12.70
C PHE A 344 -25.89 15.24 12.55
N ASP A 345 -25.73 14.09 11.91
CA ASP A 345 -26.79 13.10 11.74
C ASP A 345 -26.40 11.82 12.49
N PRO A 346 -26.93 11.58 13.70
CA PRO A 346 -26.63 10.38 14.47
C PRO A 346 -27.19 9.10 13.84
N ASP A 347 -28.14 9.24 12.91
CA ASP A 347 -28.83 8.16 12.20
C ASP A 347 -28.34 8.00 10.75
N LEU A 348 -27.19 8.63 10.39
CA LEU A 348 -26.58 8.50 9.07
C LEU A 348 -26.25 7.03 8.77
N LYS A 349 -27.11 6.39 7.99
CA LYS A 349 -26.93 5.01 7.55
C LYS A 349 -26.46 5.00 6.12
N LEU A 350 -25.28 4.43 5.91
CA LEU A 350 -24.76 4.10 4.61
C LEU A 350 -24.72 2.58 4.44
N GLU A 351 -24.74 2.11 3.20
CA GLU A 351 -24.58 0.69 2.93
C GLU A 351 -23.25 0.19 3.52
N PRO A 352 -23.25 -0.88 4.34
CA PRO A 352 -22.02 -1.41 4.90
C PRO A 352 -21.04 -1.84 3.80
N PRO A 353 -19.73 -1.62 4.00
CA PRO A 353 -18.71 -2.11 3.08
C PRO A 353 -18.68 -3.65 3.10
N VAL A 354 -18.65 -4.26 1.91
CA VAL A 354 -18.44 -5.71 1.76
C VAL A 354 -16.95 -5.98 1.65
N TRP A 355 -16.41 -6.79 2.58
CA TRP A 355 -15.02 -7.20 2.60
C TRP A 355 -14.91 -8.65 2.16
N GLU A 356 -14.30 -8.89 1.00
CA GLU A 356 -14.13 -10.23 0.45
C GLU A 356 -13.12 -11.03 1.29
N LYS A 357 -13.57 -12.14 1.89
CA LYS A 357 -12.69 -13.05 2.63
C LYS A 357 -11.82 -13.81 1.64
N GLN A 358 -10.50 -13.64 1.74
CA GLN A 358 -9.57 -14.42 0.94
C GLN A 358 -9.43 -15.87 1.47
N PRO A 359 -9.13 -16.86 0.61
CA PRO A 359 -8.88 -18.23 1.04
C PRO A 359 -7.63 -18.34 1.93
N GLN A 360 -7.81 -18.18 3.24
CA GLN A 360 -6.71 -18.12 4.22
C GLN A 360 -6.00 -19.46 4.45
N GLU A 361 -6.67 -20.60 4.26
CA GLU A 361 -6.12 -21.90 4.67
C GLU A 361 -4.89 -22.31 3.85
N LYS A 362 -4.90 -22.15 2.52
CA LYS A 362 -3.75 -22.56 1.70
C LYS A 362 -2.54 -21.64 1.86
N ALA A 363 -2.75 -20.35 2.11
CA ALA A 363 -1.66 -19.38 2.28
C ALA A 363 -1.08 -19.43 3.70
N LEU A 364 -1.91 -19.52 4.75
CA LEU A 364 -1.43 -19.78 6.10
C LEU A 364 -0.75 -21.15 6.21
N ASN A 365 -1.21 -22.18 5.50
CA ASN A 365 -0.54 -23.48 5.45
C ASN A 365 0.73 -23.48 4.56
N ARG A 366 0.87 -22.55 3.61
CA ARG A 366 2.10 -22.35 2.81
C ARG A 366 3.11 -21.43 3.49
N GLU A 367 2.69 -20.39 4.22
CA GLU A 367 3.54 -19.48 5.01
C GLU A 367 3.88 -20.04 6.39
N ARG A 368 3.05 -20.97 6.90
CA ARG A 368 3.55 -22.14 7.64
C ARG A 368 4.38 -23.02 6.70
N VAL A 369 5.33 -22.44 5.97
CA VAL A 369 6.60 -23.13 5.75
C VAL A 369 7.01 -23.46 7.16
N ASP A 370 6.82 -24.72 7.49
CA ASP A 370 6.78 -25.23 8.83
C ASP A 370 8.01 -24.68 9.56
N LEU A 371 7.84 -23.64 10.38
CA LEU A 371 8.97 -22.99 11.05
C LEU A 371 9.69 -24.06 11.89
N GLN A 372 8.95 -25.08 12.33
CA GLN A 372 9.48 -26.31 12.91
C GLN A 372 10.28 -27.15 11.92
N LYS A 373 9.87 -27.29 10.67
CA LYS A 373 10.67 -27.91 9.61
C LYS A 373 11.92 -27.09 9.31
N LYS A 374 11.86 -25.75 9.29
CA LYS A 374 13.05 -24.90 9.12
C LYS A 374 13.99 -25.05 10.33
N ILE A 375 13.46 -25.11 11.55
CA ILE A 375 14.23 -25.45 12.77
C ILE A 375 14.86 -26.84 12.64
N LYS A 376 14.10 -27.88 12.24
CA LYS A 376 14.60 -29.25 12.07
C LYS A 376 15.69 -29.33 11.01
N GLN A 377 15.46 -28.75 9.83
CA GLN A 377 16.43 -28.71 8.74
C GLN A 377 17.67 -27.88 9.11
N SER A 378 17.53 -26.85 9.95
CA SER A 378 18.68 -26.06 10.40
C SER A 378 19.66 -26.90 11.21
N GLN A 379 19.20 -27.93 11.94
CA GLN A 379 20.07 -28.78 12.75
C GLN A 379 21.07 -29.59 11.90
N GLU A 380 20.75 -29.83 10.64
CA GLU A 380 21.59 -30.58 9.69
C GLU A 380 22.57 -29.68 8.93
N LYS A 381 22.50 -28.36 9.12
CA LYS A 381 23.33 -27.38 8.41
C LYS A 381 24.60 -27.03 9.19
N ILE A 382 25.61 -26.56 8.47
CA ILE A 382 26.80 -25.95 9.06
C ILE A 382 26.42 -24.77 9.99
N PRO A 383 27.19 -24.50 11.06
CA PRO A 383 26.81 -23.58 12.14
C PRO A 383 26.33 -22.20 11.65
N LEU A 384 27.01 -21.60 10.68
CA LEU A 384 26.63 -20.30 10.12
C LEU A 384 25.22 -20.31 9.53
N ASN A 385 24.89 -21.31 8.71
CA ASN A 385 23.59 -21.44 8.05
C ASN A 385 22.50 -21.90 9.02
N LYS A 386 22.86 -22.77 9.98
CA LYS A 386 21.97 -23.17 11.09
C LYS A 386 21.53 -21.93 11.87
N ILE A 387 22.48 -21.11 12.28
CA ILE A 387 22.22 -19.93 13.09
C ILE A 387 21.48 -18.87 12.30
N GLY A 388 21.83 -18.63 11.03
CA GLY A 388 21.07 -17.73 10.15
C GLY A 388 19.60 -18.14 10.01
N ASP A 389 19.32 -19.44 9.82
CA ASP A 389 17.95 -19.95 9.78
C ASP A 389 17.20 -19.78 11.12
N LEU A 390 17.88 -20.00 12.25
CA LEU A 390 17.28 -19.81 13.57
C LEU A 390 16.99 -18.34 13.88
N VAL A 391 17.87 -17.41 13.47
CA VAL A 391 17.68 -15.95 13.55
C VAL A 391 16.48 -15.50 12.71
N ASP A 392 16.36 -16.01 11.49
CA ASP A 392 15.19 -15.76 10.63
C ASP A 392 13.88 -16.22 11.30
N VAL A 393 13.90 -17.41 11.92
CA VAL A 393 12.72 -17.97 12.60
C VAL A 393 12.39 -17.16 13.87
N THR A 394 13.39 -16.66 14.60
CA THR A 394 13.16 -15.81 15.78
C THR A 394 12.51 -14.48 15.41
N GLY A 395 12.83 -13.90 14.25
CA GLY A 395 12.19 -12.69 13.74
C GLY A 395 10.71 -12.85 13.33
N ALA A 396 10.17 -14.07 13.30
CA ALA A 396 8.86 -14.39 12.73
C ALA A 396 7.69 -14.42 13.73
N PHE A 397 7.73 -13.64 14.83
CA PHE A 397 6.68 -13.60 15.87
C PHE A 397 5.27 -13.25 15.38
N SER A 398 5.15 -12.65 14.20
CA SER A 398 3.85 -12.33 13.58
C SER A 398 3.14 -13.55 12.99
N LEU A 399 3.84 -14.69 12.81
CA LEU A 399 3.32 -15.89 12.13
C LEU A 399 3.01 -17.04 13.10
N ASP A 400 3.79 -17.18 14.17
CA ASP A 400 3.62 -18.20 15.22
C ASP A 400 4.31 -17.71 16.51
N LYS A 401 3.78 -18.10 17.68
CA LYS A 401 4.40 -17.80 18.98
C LYS A 401 5.31 -18.92 19.49
N LYS A 402 5.15 -20.16 19.02
CA LYS A 402 5.88 -21.33 19.52
C LYS A 402 7.25 -21.47 18.87
N SER A 403 7.32 -21.46 17.55
CA SER A 403 8.56 -21.68 16.80
C SER A 403 9.61 -20.59 17.00
N PRO A 404 9.26 -19.28 17.05
CA PRO A 404 10.26 -18.26 17.40
C PRO A 404 10.82 -18.43 18.82
N ARG A 405 10.02 -18.90 19.79
CA ARG A 405 10.51 -19.18 21.15
C ARG A 405 11.41 -20.41 21.21
N GLU A 406 11.10 -21.44 20.44
CA GLU A 406 11.92 -22.63 20.33
C GLU A 406 13.26 -22.34 19.64
N ALA A 407 13.23 -21.60 18.53
CA ALA A 407 14.44 -21.13 17.87
C ALA A 407 15.28 -20.23 18.80
N LEU A 408 14.63 -19.36 19.60
CA LEU A 408 15.33 -18.56 20.61
C LEU A 408 16.01 -19.43 21.67
N GLY A 409 15.33 -20.47 22.16
CA GLY A 409 15.93 -21.44 23.10
C GLY A 409 17.19 -22.09 22.52
N LEU A 410 17.12 -22.56 21.27
CA LEU A 410 18.25 -23.16 20.57
C LEU A 410 19.41 -22.18 20.33
N LEU A 411 19.13 -20.89 20.18
CA LEU A 411 20.16 -19.84 20.08
C LEU A 411 20.80 -19.53 21.45
N LEU A 412 20.03 -19.64 22.54
CA LEU A 412 20.53 -19.46 23.91
C LEU A 412 21.39 -20.64 24.38
N ASP A 413 21.16 -21.84 23.83
CA ASP A 413 21.89 -23.07 24.15
C ASP A 413 23.10 -23.33 23.22
N LEU A 414 23.55 -22.34 22.44
CA LEU A 414 24.71 -22.50 21.55
C LEU A 414 26.00 -22.79 22.33
N GLU A 415 26.83 -23.71 21.81
CA GLU A 415 28.17 -23.93 22.34
C GLU A 415 29.07 -22.70 22.12
N ASN A 416 30.03 -22.47 23.01
CA ASN A 416 30.94 -21.30 22.96
C ASN A 416 31.62 -21.10 21.59
N LYS A 417 31.94 -22.19 20.88
CA LYS A 417 32.58 -22.15 19.55
C LYS A 417 31.66 -21.60 18.45
N ASP A 418 30.34 -21.68 18.64
CA ASP A 418 29.33 -21.29 17.67
C ASP A 418 28.78 -19.87 17.92
N ILE A 419 29.10 -19.27 19.08
CA ILE A 419 28.71 -17.88 19.44
C ILE A 419 29.25 -16.86 18.43
N ALA A 420 30.47 -17.06 17.92
CA ALA A 420 31.03 -16.18 16.89
C ALA A 420 30.18 -16.17 15.61
N SER A 421 29.59 -17.32 15.26
CA SER A 421 28.68 -17.43 14.11
C SER A 421 27.34 -16.74 14.38
N LEU A 422 26.88 -16.67 15.63
CA LEU A 422 25.72 -15.85 16.01
C LEU A 422 26.00 -14.37 15.86
N VAL A 423 27.11 -13.87 16.42
CA VAL A 423 27.49 -12.46 16.29
C VAL A 423 27.65 -12.05 14.82
N ASN A 424 28.18 -12.94 13.97
CA ASN A 424 28.31 -12.69 12.52
C ASN A 424 26.98 -12.72 11.75
N ASN A 425 25.97 -13.46 12.24
CA ASN A 425 24.64 -13.51 11.63
C ASN A 425 23.69 -12.43 12.16
N VAL A 426 24.00 -11.85 13.32
CA VAL A 426 23.22 -10.80 13.94
C VAL A 426 23.75 -9.46 13.43
N GLU A 427 23.01 -8.85 12.51
CA GLU A 427 23.35 -7.51 12.02
C GLU A 427 23.25 -6.49 13.19
N PRO A 428 24.31 -5.73 13.50
CA PRO A 428 24.30 -4.80 14.64
C PRO A 428 23.12 -3.80 14.61
N ALA A 429 22.70 -3.37 13.41
CA ALA A 429 21.54 -2.51 13.21
C ALA A 429 20.19 -3.18 13.57
N ALA A 430 20.11 -4.51 13.50
CA ALA A 430 18.93 -5.28 13.93
C ALA A 430 18.85 -5.42 15.46
N MET A 431 19.99 -5.51 16.16
CA MET A 431 20.06 -5.57 17.63
C MET A 431 19.66 -4.26 18.31
N GLU A 432 19.94 -3.11 17.69
CA GLU A 432 19.52 -1.81 18.22
C GLU A 432 17.98 -1.66 18.30
N GLN A 433 17.21 -2.45 17.52
CA GLN A 433 15.75 -2.47 17.60
C GLN A 433 15.22 -3.38 18.73
N GLU A 434 15.84 -4.53 18.98
CA GLU A 434 15.43 -5.47 20.05
C GLU A 434 15.71 -4.89 21.45
N ILE A 435 16.79 -4.13 21.62
CA ILE A 435 17.16 -3.49 22.90
C ILE A 435 16.17 -2.37 23.32
N LYS A 436 15.25 -1.93 22.44
CA LYS A 436 14.22 -0.93 22.78
C LYS A 436 12.83 -1.47 23.12
N HIS A 437 12.68 -2.77 23.38
CA HIS A 437 11.37 -3.35 23.71
C HIS A 437 11.22 -3.99 25.10
N ARG A 438 12.23 -3.90 25.98
CA ARG A 438 12.07 -4.20 27.43
C ARG A 438 13.00 -3.36 28.31
N ILE A 439 12.59 -2.13 28.62
CA ILE A 439 12.85 -1.52 29.93
C ILE A 439 11.58 -0.77 30.32
N ILE A 440 10.81 -1.42 31.20
CA ILE A 440 9.73 -0.95 32.11
C ILE A 440 8.74 0.09 31.55
#